data_AF-A0A7W7RQE7-F1
#
_entry.id   AF-A0A7W7RQE7-F1
#
_cell.length_a   1.000
_cell.length_b   1.000
_cell.length_c   1.000
_cell.angle_alpha   90.00
_cell.angle_beta   90.00
_cell.angle_gamma   90.00
#
_symmetry.space_group_name_H-M   'P 1'
#
loop_
_entity.id
_entity.type
_entity.pdbx_description
1 polymer ?
#
loop_
_entity_poly.entity_id
_entity_poly.type
_entity_poly.pdbx_seq_one_letter_code
_entity_poly.pdbx_strand_id
1 'polypeptide(L)' 'MAPQDVNETITIGGAATETASAICPINTTLINGGYENPDSLLITANLANLPGNSWAVTAKNLGPLPSQITSHATCWPLS' A
#
# COMPACT_ATOMS: atom_id res chain seq x y z
N MET A 1 -14.26 -13.07 15.49
CA MET A 1 -13.08 -12.86 14.65
C MET A 1 -12.79 -11.37 14.60
N ALA A 2 -11.53 -10.98 14.49
CA ALA A 2 -11.13 -9.57 14.44
C ALA A 2 -10.43 -9.28 13.11
N PRO A 3 -10.55 -8.05 12.58
CA PRO A 3 -9.79 -7.64 11.41
C PRO A 3 -8.29 -7.63 11.72
N GLN A 4 -7.48 -7.95 10.72
CA GLN A 4 -6.02 -7.87 10.75
C GLN A 4 -5.56 -6.74 9.82
N ASP A 5 -4.70 -5.86 10.32
CA ASP A 5 -4.03 -4.88 9.48
C ASP A 5 -2.69 -5.42 8.95
N VAL A 6 -2.41 -5.13 7.69
CA VAL A 6 -1.16 -5.44 6.99
C VAL A 6 -0.66 -4.17 6.32
N ASN A 7 0.63 -3.92 6.44
CA ASN A 7 1.27 -2.74 5.88
C ASN A 7 2.46 -3.16 5.02
N GLU A 8 2.72 -2.42 3.94
CA GLU A 8 3.99 -2.49 3.22
C GLU A 8 4.56 -1.09 3.07
N THR A 9 5.77 -0.88 3.61
CA THR A 9 6.53 0.37 3.46
C THR A 9 7.66 0.15 2.46
N ILE A 10 7.76 1.05 1.48
CA ILE A 10 8.86 1.06 0.52
C ILE A 10 9.56 2.42 0.54
N THR A 11 10.79 2.44 0.04
CA THR A 11 11.54 3.68 -0.24
C THR A 11 11.57 3.90 -1.75
N ILE A 12 11.00 5.02 -2.19
CA ILE A 12 11.00 5.44 -3.60
C ILE A 12 12.21 6.34 -3.82
N GLY A 13 13.09 5.93 -4.74
CA GLY A 13 14.24 6.75 -5.14
C GLY A 13 13.84 8.13 -5.67
N GLY A 14 14.78 9.08 -5.66
CA GLY A 14 14.56 10.40 -6.25
C GLY A 14 14.17 10.30 -7.73
N ALA A 15 13.20 11.11 -8.17
CA ALA A 15 12.60 11.07 -9.51
C ALA A 15 11.97 9.73 -9.94
N ALA A 16 11.92 8.71 -9.07
CA ALA A 16 11.42 7.39 -9.39
C ALA A 16 9.89 7.29 -9.23
N THR A 17 9.33 6.19 -9.73
CA THR A 17 7.93 5.81 -9.53
C THR A 17 7.88 4.34 -9.16
N GLU A 18 7.30 4.05 -8.01
CA GLU A 18 7.25 2.70 -7.45
C GLU A 18 5.88 2.44 -6.79
N THR A 19 5.61 1.17 -6.48
CA THR A 19 4.32 0.73 -5.95
C THR A 19 4.52 -0.05 -4.65
N ALA A 20 3.87 0.39 -3.57
CA ALA A 20 3.74 -0.38 -2.33
C ALA A 20 2.42 -1.17 -2.35
N SER A 21 2.46 -2.44 -1.98
CA SER A 21 1.37 -3.42 -2.03
C SER A 21 1.21 -4.18 -0.71
N ALA A 22 0.26 -3.75 0.12
CA ALA A 22 -0.12 -4.51 1.31
C ALA A 22 -1.00 -5.69 0.91
N ILE A 23 -0.50 -6.92 1.10
CA ILE A 23 -1.15 -8.17 0.69
C ILE A 23 -1.83 -8.81 1.90
N CYS A 24 -3.15 -9.01 1.82
CA CYS A 24 -3.86 -9.73 2.88
C CYS A 24 -3.47 -11.22 2.90
N PRO A 25 -3.33 -11.84 4.09
CA PRO A 25 -2.97 -13.25 4.19
C PRO A 25 -4.01 -14.18 3.57
N ILE A 26 -3.61 -15.43 3.30
CA ILE A 26 -4.54 -16.49 2.89
C ILE A 26 -5.66 -16.66 3.93
N ASN A 27 -6.86 -17.07 3.46
CA ASN A 27 -8.08 -17.21 4.27
C ASN A 27 -8.57 -15.90 4.92
N THR A 28 -8.22 -14.76 4.35
CA THR A 28 -8.80 -13.45 4.69
C THR A 28 -9.34 -12.78 3.43
N THR A 29 -10.15 -11.73 3.59
CA THR A 29 -10.62 -10.87 2.49
C THR A 29 -10.27 -9.42 2.80
N LEU A 30 -9.74 -8.69 1.81
CA LEU A 30 -9.50 -7.26 1.91
C LEU A 30 -10.85 -6.54 2.06
N ILE A 31 -11.04 -5.86 3.19
CA ILE A 31 -12.27 -5.10 3.47
C ILE A 31 -12.06 -3.59 3.45
N ASN A 32 -10.81 -3.15 3.65
CA ASN A 32 -10.45 -1.73 3.62
C ASN A 32 -8.95 -1.57 3.34
N GLY A 33 -8.52 -0.36 3.05
CA GLY A 33 -7.10 -0.04 2.94
C GLY A 33 -6.87 1.44 2.64
N GLY A 34 -5.63 1.78 2.32
CA GLY A 34 -5.22 3.15 2.04
C GLY A 34 -3.72 3.28 1.99
N TYR A 35 -3.23 4.49 2.28
CA TYR A 35 -1.80 4.75 2.37
C TYR A 35 -1.48 5.84 3.39
N GLU A 36 -0.24 5.80 3.88
CA GLU A 36 0.42 6.91 4.57
C GLU A 36 1.53 7.45 3.66
N ASN A 37 1.52 8.76 3.44
CA ASN A 37 2.45 9.45 2.56
C ASN A 37 3.02 10.69 3.29
N PRO A 38 3.91 10.49 4.27
CA PRO A 38 4.43 11.58 5.09
C PRO A 38 5.32 12.54 4.28
N ASP A 39 5.94 12.03 3.21
CA ASP A 39 6.88 12.77 2.37
C ASP A 39 6.21 13.47 1.17
N SER A 40 4.88 13.52 1.12
CA SER A 40 4.11 14.23 0.09
C SER A 40 4.45 13.82 -1.35
N LEU A 41 4.73 12.53 -1.57
CA LEU A 41 4.88 11.95 -2.91
C LEU A 41 3.62 12.18 -3.76
N LEU A 42 3.79 12.29 -5.08
CA LEU A 42 2.65 12.38 -5.99
C LEU A 42 2.01 11.00 -6.15
N ILE A 43 0.81 10.80 -5.60
CA ILE A 43 0.07 9.55 -5.77
C ILE A 43 -0.53 9.48 -7.16
N THR A 44 -0.17 8.46 -7.93
CA THR A 44 -0.64 8.25 -9.31
C THR A 44 -1.65 7.12 -9.42
N ALA A 45 -1.67 6.19 -8.46
CA ALA A 45 -2.70 5.17 -8.34
C ALA A 45 -2.92 4.77 -6.87
N ASN A 46 -4.17 4.45 -6.53
CA ASN A 46 -4.58 3.94 -5.21
C ASN A 46 -5.71 2.92 -5.45
N LEU A 47 -5.36 1.64 -5.47
CA LEU A 47 -6.21 0.57 -5.99
C LEU A 47 -6.45 -0.52 -4.94
N ALA A 48 -7.69 -0.95 -4.82
CA ALA A 48 -8.12 -2.04 -3.94
C ALA A 48 -8.43 -3.31 -4.75
N ASN A 49 -8.39 -4.47 -4.07
CA ASN A 49 -8.77 -5.78 -4.63
C ASN A 49 -8.00 -6.16 -5.89
N LEU A 50 -6.72 -5.80 -5.93
CA LEU A 50 -5.83 -6.26 -6.98
C LEU A 50 -5.58 -7.78 -6.87
N PRO A 51 -5.07 -8.42 -7.94
CA PRO A 51 -4.66 -9.82 -7.89
C PRO A 51 -3.81 -10.08 -6.65
N GLY A 52 -4.19 -11.09 -5.86
CA GLY A 52 -3.54 -11.39 -4.59
C GLY A 52 -4.20 -10.79 -3.35
N ASN A 53 -5.43 -10.26 -3.42
CA ASN A 53 -6.17 -9.78 -2.24
C ASN A 53 -5.43 -8.61 -1.55
N SER A 54 -5.04 -7.61 -2.33
CA SER A 54 -4.12 -6.55 -1.89
C SER A 54 -4.65 -5.14 -2.13
N TRP A 55 -4.10 -4.22 -1.35
CA TRP A 55 -4.18 -2.78 -1.56
C TRP A 55 -2.84 -2.28 -2.11
N ALA A 56 -2.85 -1.61 -3.26
CA ALA A 56 -1.63 -1.09 -3.87
C ALA A 56 -1.70 0.40 -4.14
N VAL A 57 -0.61 1.09 -3.82
CA VAL A 57 -0.45 2.53 -4.03
C VAL A 57 0.80 2.78 -4.84
N THR A 58 0.63 3.40 -5.99
CA THR A 58 1.74 3.85 -6.85
C THR A 58 1.97 5.31 -6.61
N ALA A 59 3.22 5.66 -6.35
CA ALA A 59 3.63 7.04 -6.09
C ALA A 59 4.87 7.41 -6.89
N LYS A 60 4.92 8.68 -7.28
CA LYS A 60 6.05 9.31 -7.94
C LYS A 60 6.75 10.26 -7.00
N ASN A 61 8.05 10.07 -6.85
CA ASN A 61 8.90 11.02 -6.17
C ASN A 61 9.29 12.15 -7.15
N LEU A 62 8.91 13.38 -6.84
CA LEU A 62 9.29 14.57 -7.62
C LEU A 62 10.57 15.22 -7.12
N GLY A 63 11.03 14.82 -5.94
CA GLY A 63 12.25 15.29 -5.32
C GLY A 63 13.49 14.49 -5.76
N PRO A 64 14.70 15.01 -5.46
CA PRO A 64 15.96 14.36 -5.77
C PRO A 64 16.39 13.32 -4.71
N LEU A 65 15.78 13.33 -3.53
CA LEU A 65 16.14 12.45 -2.41
C LEU A 65 15.13 11.31 -2.27
N PRO A 66 15.54 10.14 -1.75
CA PRO A 66 14.62 9.05 -1.45
C PRO A 66 13.55 9.47 -0.43
N SER A 67 12.35 8.92 -0.59
CA SER A 67 11.18 9.19 0.25
C SER A 67 10.38 7.91 0.48
N GLN A 68 9.58 7.86 1.53
CA GLN A 68 8.82 6.68 1.93
C GLN A 68 7.34 6.82 1.66
N ILE A 69 6.72 5.68 1.36
CA ILE A 69 5.27 5.51 1.35
C ILE A 69 4.93 4.18 2.00
N THR A 70 3.80 4.15 2.68
CA THR A 70 3.24 2.92 3.25
C THR A 70 1.88 2.65 2.63
N SER A 71 1.69 1.45 2.09
CA SER A 71 0.36 0.91 1.74
C SER A 71 -0.23 0.19 2.94
N HIS A 72 -1.54 0.31 3.14
CA HIS A 72 -2.29 -0.33 4.21
C HIS A 72 -3.41 -1.20 3.66
N ALA A 73 -3.60 -2.37 4.26
CA ALA A 73 -4.71 -3.27 4.00
C ALA A 73 -5.31 -3.73 5.33
N THR A 74 -6.64 -3.70 5.46
CA THR A 74 -7.38 -4.32 6.55
C THR A 74 -8.10 -5.55 6.02
N CYS A 75 -7.84 -6.68 6.66
CA CYS A 75 -8.19 -8.00 6.19
C CYS A 75 -9.14 -8.68 7.19
N TRP A 76 -10.32 -9.12 6.73
CA TRP A 76 -11.26 -9.87 7.55
C TRP A 76 -11.03 -11.37 7.39
N PRO A 77 -10.82 -12.15 8.46
CA PRO A 77 -10.64 -13.59 8.31
C PRO A 77 -11.96 -14.26 7.89
N LEU A 78 -11.87 -15.33 7.09
CA LEU A 78 -13.04 -15.98 6.46
C LEU A 78 -13.56 -17.20 7.24
N SER A 79 -12.84 -17.66 8.27
CA SER A 79 -13.18 -18.78 9.16
C SER A 79 -12.76 -18.55 10.60
#